data_AF-A0A4Y7KXX8-F1
#
_entry.id   AF-A0A4Y7KXX8-F1
#
_cell.length_a   1.000
_cell.length_b   1.000
_cell.length_c   1.000
_cell.angle_alpha   90.00
_cell.angle_beta   90.00
_cell.angle_gamma   90.00
#
_symmetry.space_group_name_H-M   'P 1'
#
loop_
_entity.id
_entity.type
_entity.pdbx_description
1 polymer ?
#
loop_
_entity_poly.entity_id
_entity_poly.type
_entity_poly.pdbx_seq_one_letter_code
_entity_poly.pdbx_strand_id
1 'polypeptide(L)'
;MILDRVTYACTFDICFWNFVRFFLMDSSFFVENRLTLRAISEFGLYLVYMYICDRTDTFGYSIKSYSRDIFLFLYFLLIMVAAITSFKIHQDKSPITGKSILYLNRHQTEEWKGWMQVMFVMYHYFGALEIYNGIRVFIAGYVWMTGFGNFSYYYVRKDFSIARFAQMMWRLNFLAAFVCIVLNNDYMFYYICPMHTFFTLMVYGALRILNKYNEIGSVIALKMASCFLIIILVWEVPGVFELVWSPFMFLLGCSVTFLGPEGTRSLKEWHVRTGLDRYIWIIGMIYAYYHPTVEKWMEKLEEAEFKRRISIKLAAASVSLTVMC
;
A
#
# COMPACT_ATOMS: atom_id res chain seq x y z
N MET A 1 18.58 -0.39 -26.37
CA MET A 1 19.57 0.67 -26.01
C MET A 1 19.57 1.87 -26.96
N ILE A 2 19.57 1.71 -28.30
CA ILE A 2 19.43 2.85 -29.24
C ILE A 2 17.95 3.26 -29.41
N LEU A 3 17.02 2.29 -29.50
CA LEU A 3 15.58 2.56 -29.59
C LEU A 3 15.01 3.29 -28.34
N ASP A 4 15.49 2.92 -27.15
CA ASP A 4 15.06 3.54 -25.90
C ASP A 4 15.47 5.03 -25.88
N ARG A 5 16.70 5.34 -26.31
CA ARG A 5 17.24 6.71 -26.28
C ARG A 5 16.47 7.66 -27.21
N VAL A 6 16.04 7.19 -28.38
CA VAL A 6 15.22 7.96 -29.34
C VAL A 6 13.81 8.19 -28.79
N THR A 7 13.23 7.21 -28.10
CA THR A 7 11.88 7.32 -27.52
C THR A 7 11.86 8.31 -26.34
N TYR A 8 12.88 8.28 -25.48
CA TYR A 8 13.02 9.22 -24.36
C TYR A 8 13.27 10.65 -24.81
N ALA A 9 14.13 10.86 -25.82
CA ALA A 9 14.38 12.18 -26.39
C ALA A 9 13.09 12.77 -27.00
N CYS A 10 12.36 11.98 -27.79
CA CYS A 10 11.10 12.39 -28.39
C CYS A 10 10.03 12.73 -27.33
N THR A 11 9.94 11.95 -26.25
CA THR A 11 8.99 12.21 -25.15
C THR A 11 9.34 13.49 -24.37
N PHE A 12 10.63 13.76 -24.16
CA PHE A 12 11.09 14.98 -23.51
C PHE A 12 10.82 16.21 -24.36
N ASP A 13 11.11 16.14 -25.67
CA ASP A 13 10.81 17.21 -26.62
C ASP A 13 9.31 17.52 -26.69
N ILE A 14 8.45 16.49 -26.74
CA ILE A 14 6.99 16.67 -26.72
C ILE A 14 6.53 17.37 -25.42
N CYS A 15 7.06 16.95 -24.27
CA CYS A 15 6.71 17.55 -22.99
C CYS A 15 7.13 19.02 -22.91
N PHE A 16 8.35 19.33 -23.36
CA PHE A 16 8.87 20.69 -23.43
C PHE A 16 8.03 21.58 -24.36
N TRP A 17 7.70 21.11 -25.56
CA TRP A 17 6.86 21.84 -26.51
C TRP A 17 5.45 22.08 -25.99
N ASN A 18 4.87 21.12 -25.26
CA ASN A 18 3.59 21.29 -24.58
C ASN A 18 3.66 22.37 -23.49
N PHE A 19 4.74 22.43 -22.73
CA PHE A 19 4.97 23.52 -21.76
C PHE A 19 5.08 24.88 -22.44
N VAL A 20 5.83 24.98 -23.55
CA VAL A 20 5.96 26.22 -24.31
C VAL A 20 4.61 26.67 -24.87
N ARG A 21 3.82 25.77 -25.46
CA ARG A 21 2.47 26.06 -25.97
C ARG A 21 1.51 26.51 -24.88
N PHE A 22 1.61 25.93 -23.68
CA PHE A 22 0.84 26.37 -22.52
C PHE A 22 1.18 27.82 -22.13
N PHE A 23 2.47 28.16 -22.02
CA PHE A 23 2.90 29.53 -21.71
C PHE A 23 2.55 30.55 -22.79
N LEU A 24 2.56 30.14 -24.05
CA LEU A 24 2.16 30.97 -25.19
C LEU A 24 0.62 31.09 -25.34
N MET A 25 -0.14 30.54 -24.40
CA MET A 25 -1.60 30.55 -24.38
C MET A 25 -2.26 30.07 -25.68
N ASP A 26 -1.70 29.03 -26.31
CA ASP A 26 -2.24 28.48 -27.54
C ASP A 26 -3.62 27.83 -27.32
N SER A 27 -4.63 28.34 -28.02
CA SER A 27 -6.02 27.87 -27.95
C SER A 27 -6.18 26.38 -28.28
N SER A 28 -5.39 25.84 -29.22
CA SER A 28 -5.47 24.44 -29.61
C SER A 28 -5.00 23.51 -28.48
N PHE A 29 -3.92 23.90 -27.80
CA PHE A 29 -3.37 23.17 -26.66
C PHE A 29 -4.38 23.05 -25.51
N PHE A 30 -5.10 24.13 -25.20
CA PHE A 30 -6.12 24.12 -24.14
C PHE A 30 -7.31 23.22 -24.46
N VAL A 31 -7.74 23.18 -25.72
CA VAL A 31 -8.84 22.31 -26.15
C VAL A 31 -8.43 20.84 -26.08
N GLU A 32 -7.23 20.50 -26.56
CA GLU A 32 -6.69 19.14 -26.53
C GLU A 32 -6.49 18.61 -25.10
N ASN A 33 -5.98 19.46 -24.19
CA ASN A 33 -5.63 19.06 -22.81
C ASN A 33 -6.66 19.48 -21.75
N ARG A 34 -7.87 19.87 -22.16
CA ARG A 34 -8.91 20.43 -21.28
C ARG A 34 -9.17 19.58 -20.03
N LEU A 35 -9.28 18.26 -20.18
CA LEU A 35 -9.56 17.35 -19.07
C LEU A 35 -8.41 17.31 -18.06
N THR A 36 -7.17 17.28 -18.55
CA THR A 36 -5.96 17.28 -17.70
C THR A 36 -5.83 18.60 -16.95
N LEU A 37 -6.02 19.73 -17.63
CA LEU A 37 -5.96 21.05 -17.01
C LEU A 37 -7.05 21.24 -15.96
N ARG A 38 -8.27 20.75 -16.25
CA ARG A 38 -9.35 20.73 -15.26
C ARG A 38 -8.95 19.92 -14.02
N ALA A 39 -8.44 18.71 -14.20
CA ALA A 39 -8.01 17.86 -13.07
C ALA A 39 -6.90 18.52 -12.25
N ILE A 40 -5.92 19.17 -12.91
CA ILE A 40 -4.85 19.93 -12.23
C ILE A 40 -5.44 21.10 -11.43
N SER A 41 -6.40 21.83 -12.00
CA SER A 41 -7.05 22.95 -11.32
C SER A 41 -7.88 22.49 -10.11
N GLU A 42 -8.66 21.42 -10.25
CA GLU A 42 -9.45 20.82 -9.16
C GLU A 42 -8.52 20.33 -8.04
N PHE A 43 -7.43 19.67 -8.39
CA PHE A 43 -6.41 19.23 -7.45
C PHE A 43 -5.76 20.40 -6.70
N GLY A 44 -5.37 21.45 -7.43
CA GLY A 44 -4.81 22.67 -6.83
C GLY A 44 -5.79 23.34 -5.86
N LEU A 45 -7.08 23.41 -6.21
CA LEU A 45 -8.12 23.93 -5.33
C LEU A 45 -8.26 23.09 -4.04
N TYR A 46 -8.20 21.76 -4.13
CA TYR A 46 -8.21 20.90 -2.94
C TYR A 46 -6.99 21.15 -2.04
N LEU A 47 -5.80 21.33 -2.61
CA LEU A 47 -4.60 21.63 -1.84
C LEU A 47 -4.68 22.99 -1.15
N VAL A 48 -5.18 24.02 -1.84
CA VAL A 48 -5.41 25.35 -1.25
C VAL A 48 -6.46 25.27 -0.14
N TYR A 49 -7.53 24.51 -0.35
CA TYR A 49 -8.55 24.30 0.68
C TYR A 49 -7.96 23.63 1.93
N MET A 50 -7.17 22.57 1.76
CA MET A 50 -6.47 21.92 2.90
C MET A 50 -5.52 22.90 3.61
N TYR A 51 -4.78 23.72 2.86
CA TYR A 51 -3.90 24.73 3.44
C TYR A 51 -4.67 25.76 4.27
N ILE A 52 -5.79 26.27 3.76
CA ILE A 52 -6.65 27.21 4.48
C ILE A 52 -7.19 26.54 5.75
N CYS A 53 -7.68 25.31 5.67
CA CYS A 53 -8.24 24.61 6.83
C CYS A 53 -7.22 24.30 7.93
N ASP A 54 -5.96 24.01 7.60
CA ASP A 54 -4.94 23.56 8.57
C ASP A 54 -3.98 24.68 9.00
N ARG A 55 -3.64 25.61 8.10
CA ARG A 55 -2.61 26.64 8.32
C ARG A 55 -3.18 28.03 8.55
N THR A 56 -4.49 28.23 8.42
CA THR A 56 -5.11 29.53 8.68
C THR A 56 -6.25 29.41 9.68
N ASP A 57 -6.47 30.46 10.46
CA ASP A 57 -7.52 30.51 11.48
C ASP A 57 -8.91 30.85 10.91
N THR A 58 -9.13 30.65 9.60
CA THR A 58 -10.41 30.99 8.95
C THR A 58 -11.57 30.15 9.48
N PHE A 59 -11.27 28.93 9.94
CA PHE A 59 -12.24 28.03 10.57
C PHE A 59 -11.86 27.84 12.05
N GLY A 60 -12.86 27.83 12.92
CA GLY A 60 -12.62 27.61 14.36
C GLY A 60 -12.10 26.20 14.65
N TYR A 61 -11.17 26.09 15.59
CA TYR A 61 -10.66 24.81 16.05
C TYR A 61 -11.69 24.11 16.94
N SER A 62 -11.87 22.80 16.72
CA SER A 62 -12.68 21.94 17.57
C SER A 62 -11.83 20.83 18.17
N ILE A 63 -12.12 20.47 19.42
CA ILE A 63 -11.46 19.36 20.11
C ILE A 63 -12.13 18.06 19.69
N LYS A 64 -11.35 16.98 19.53
CA LYS A 64 -11.90 15.66 19.21
C LYS A 64 -12.81 15.19 20.36
N SER A 65 -14.03 14.80 20.02
CA SER A 65 -15.02 14.27 20.97
C SER A 65 -15.29 12.80 20.66
N TYR A 66 -14.87 11.91 21.55
CA TYR A 66 -15.11 10.47 21.42
C TYR A 66 -16.32 10.05 22.25
N SER A 67 -17.31 9.44 21.58
CA SER A 67 -18.36 8.66 22.24
C SER A 67 -18.31 7.25 21.69
N ARG A 68 -18.15 6.28 22.60
CA ARG A 68 -18.07 4.85 22.25
C ARG A 68 -19.34 4.37 21.56
N ASP A 69 -20.50 4.85 22.00
CA ASP A 69 -21.79 4.40 21.46
C ASP A 69 -21.99 4.89 20.03
N ILE A 70 -21.63 6.15 19.74
CA ILE A 70 -21.66 6.70 18.37
C ILE A 70 -20.67 5.96 17.48
N PHE A 71 -19.46 5.71 18.00
CA PHE A 71 -18.43 4.98 17.26
C PHE A 71 -18.89 3.57 16.88
N LEU A 72 -19.43 2.82 17.83
CA LEU A 72 -19.95 1.47 17.60
C LEU A 72 -21.16 1.49 16.66
N PHE A 73 -22.06 2.45 16.80
CA PHE A 73 -23.20 2.61 15.90
C PHE A 73 -22.75 2.80 14.45
N LEU A 74 -21.80 3.72 14.20
CA LEU A 74 -21.23 3.93 12.86
C LEU A 74 -20.49 2.70 12.34
N TYR A 75 -19.79 1.99 13.22
CA TYR A 75 -19.10 0.75 12.88
C TYR A 75 -20.07 -0.36 12.47
N PHE A 76 -21.17 -0.55 13.19
CA PHE A 76 -22.22 -1.52 12.82
C PHE A 76 -22.91 -1.15 11.52
N LEU A 77 -23.18 0.14 11.28
CA LEU A 77 -23.73 0.62 10.01
C LEU A 77 -22.78 0.28 8.86
N LEU A 78 -21.47 0.49 9.04
CA LEU A 78 -20.47 0.15 8.05
C LEU A 78 -20.44 -1.36 7.76
N ILE A 79 -20.50 -2.22 8.79
CA ILE A 79 -20.57 -3.67 8.61
C ILE A 79 -21.81 -4.05 7.80
N MET A 80 -22.96 -3.42 8.08
CA MET A 80 -24.21 -3.71 7.41
C MET A 80 -24.14 -3.36 5.92
N VAL A 81 -23.63 -2.16 5.59
CA VAL A 81 -23.42 -1.73 4.20
C VAL A 81 -22.41 -2.65 3.50
N ALA A 82 -21.29 -2.95 4.16
CA ALA A 82 -20.25 -3.82 3.62
C ALA A 82 -20.78 -5.23 3.35
N ALA A 83 -21.61 -5.79 4.25
CA ALA A 83 -22.24 -7.09 4.06
C ALA A 83 -23.15 -7.08 2.82
N ILE A 84 -24.03 -6.09 2.69
CA ILE A 84 -24.92 -5.95 1.52
C ILE A 84 -24.10 -5.88 0.22
N THR A 85 -22.99 -5.15 0.20
CA THR A 85 -22.14 -5.03 -0.99
C THR A 85 -21.32 -6.29 -1.29
N SER A 86 -20.86 -7.01 -0.25
CA SER A 86 -20.00 -8.19 -0.41
C SER A 86 -20.77 -9.44 -0.85
N PHE A 87 -22.11 -9.48 -0.67
CA PHE A 87 -22.95 -10.54 -1.24
C PHE A 87 -23.10 -10.48 -2.78
N LYS A 88 -22.49 -9.49 -3.45
CA LYS A 88 -22.44 -9.47 -4.92
C LYS A 88 -21.56 -10.60 -5.45
N ILE A 89 -22.19 -11.58 -6.10
CA ILE A 89 -21.50 -12.70 -6.73
C ILE A 89 -20.76 -12.20 -7.97
N HIS A 90 -19.43 -12.23 -7.92
CA HIS A 90 -18.59 -11.94 -9.08
C HIS A 90 -18.38 -13.25 -9.88
N GLN A 91 -18.73 -13.27 -11.16
CA GLN A 91 -18.57 -14.44 -12.04
C GLN A 91 -17.18 -14.52 -12.70
N ASP A 92 -16.17 -13.90 -12.09
CA ASP A 92 -14.81 -13.93 -12.63
C ASP A 92 -14.25 -15.36 -12.56
N LYS A 93 -13.36 -15.70 -13.51
CA LYS A 93 -12.61 -16.96 -13.46
C LYS A 93 -11.24 -16.69 -12.86
N SER A 94 -10.73 -17.63 -12.06
CA SER A 94 -9.38 -17.54 -11.52
C SER A 94 -8.37 -17.40 -12.67
N PRO A 95 -7.47 -16.39 -12.64
CA PRO A 95 -6.42 -16.25 -13.63
C PRO A 95 -5.37 -17.38 -13.56
N ILE A 96 -5.42 -18.20 -12.51
CA ILE A 96 -4.45 -19.28 -12.23
C ILE A 96 -5.04 -20.64 -12.62
N THR A 97 -6.28 -20.95 -12.24
CA THR A 97 -6.91 -22.26 -12.51
C THR A 97 -7.99 -22.24 -13.57
N GLY A 98 -8.49 -21.06 -13.99
CA GLY A 98 -9.55 -20.92 -14.99
C GLY A 98 -10.95 -21.36 -14.51
N LYS A 99 -11.08 -21.82 -13.26
CA LYS A 99 -12.35 -22.17 -12.59
C LYS A 99 -12.93 -20.97 -11.83
N SER A 100 -14.20 -21.04 -11.43
CA SER A 100 -14.93 -19.95 -10.75
C SER A 100 -14.60 -19.79 -9.26
N ILE A 101 -13.70 -20.60 -8.71
CA ILE A 101 -13.32 -20.51 -7.30
C ILE A 101 -12.18 -19.50 -7.20
N LEU A 102 -12.45 -18.31 -6.67
CA LEU A 102 -11.43 -17.29 -6.45
C LEU A 102 -11.09 -17.20 -4.97
N TYR A 103 -9.98 -17.80 -4.58
CA TYR A 103 -9.43 -17.64 -3.23
C TYR A 103 -8.69 -16.30 -3.14
N LEU A 104 -9.12 -15.41 -2.24
CA LEU A 104 -8.54 -14.07 -2.04
C LEU A 104 -8.48 -13.27 -3.35
N ASN A 105 -9.63 -13.08 -3.97
CA ASN A 105 -9.73 -12.34 -5.23
C ASN A 105 -9.35 -10.86 -5.04
N ARG A 106 -8.96 -10.20 -6.14
CA ARG A 106 -8.73 -8.76 -6.20
C ARG A 106 -9.88 -7.98 -5.58
N HIS A 107 -11.14 -8.29 -5.92
CA HIS A 107 -12.31 -7.62 -5.35
C HIS A 107 -12.35 -7.72 -3.82
N GLN A 108 -12.12 -8.91 -3.26
CA GLN A 108 -12.06 -9.11 -1.81
C GLN A 108 -10.91 -8.34 -1.16
N THR A 109 -9.73 -8.32 -1.78
CA THR A 109 -8.59 -7.56 -1.25
C THR A 109 -8.81 -6.04 -1.32
N GLU A 110 -9.50 -5.54 -2.35
CA GLU A 110 -9.83 -4.12 -2.45
C GLU A 110 -10.96 -3.73 -1.48
N GLU A 111 -11.95 -4.61 -1.24
CA GLU A 111 -12.94 -4.44 -0.17
C GLU A 111 -12.27 -4.38 1.21
N TRP A 112 -11.35 -5.32 1.49
CA TRP A 112 -10.61 -5.34 2.74
C TRP A 112 -9.78 -4.05 2.95
N LYS A 113 -9.09 -3.58 1.90
CA LYS A 113 -8.40 -2.28 1.93
C LYS A 113 -9.34 -1.12 2.23
N GLY A 114 -10.48 -1.06 1.54
CA GLY A 114 -11.46 0.01 1.71
C GLY A 114 -12.00 0.07 3.14
N TRP A 115 -12.37 -1.07 3.71
CA TRP A 115 -12.84 -1.14 5.09
C TRP A 115 -11.79 -0.68 6.10
N MET A 116 -10.53 -1.10 5.93
CA MET A 116 -9.44 -0.64 6.79
C MET A 116 -9.19 0.88 6.66
N GLN A 117 -9.35 1.47 5.47
CA GLN A 117 -9.23 2.93 5.28
C GLN A 117 -10.30 3.69 6.06
N VAL A 118 -11.55 3.21 6.03
CA VAL A 118 -12.63 3.83 6.81
C VAL A 118 -12.32 3.75 8.31
N MET A 119 -11.79 2.61 8.78
CA MET A 119 -11.35 2.48 10.18
C MET A 119 -10.20 3.42 10.54
N PHE A 120 -9.23 3.64 9.65
CA PHE A 120 -8.18 4.64 9.87
C PHE A 120 -8.75 6.05 10.01
N VAL A 121 -9.70 6.43 9.16
CA VAL A 121 -10.36 7.74 9.23
C VAL A 121 -11.14 7.88 10.53
N MET A 122 -11.99 6.90 10.88
CA MET A 122 -12.79 6.94 12.11
C MET A 122 -11.91 7.01 13.36
N TYR A 123 -10.84 6.22 13.44
CA TYR A 123 -9.88 6.26 14.53
C TYR A 123 -9.27 7.67 14.73
N HIS A 124 -8.77 8.28 13.65
CA HIS A 124 -8.13 9.60 13.74
C HIS A 124 -9.14 10.73 13.97
N TYR A 125 -10.35 10.61 13.41
CA TYR A 125 -11.41 11.61 13.55
C TYR A 125 -11.90 11.69 15.00
N PHE A 126 -12.26 10.56 15.60
CA PHE A 126 -12.76 10.51 16.97
C PHE A 126 -11.64 10.51 18.03
N GLY A 127 -10.41 10.15 17.66
CA GLY A 127 -9.32 9.98 18.64
C GLY A 127 -9.51 8.75 19.53
N ALA A 128 -10.11 7.68 19.02
CA ALA A 128 -10.50 6.49 19.77
C ALA A 128 -9.28 5.61 20.12
N LEU A 129 -8.59 5.90 21.22
CA LEU A 129 -7.38 5.16 21.63
C LEU A 129 -7.62 3.67 21.92
N GLU A 130 -8.85 3.30 22.31
CA GLU A 130 -9.24 1.92 22.64
C GLU A 130 -8.98 0.92 21.49
N ILE A 131 -9.15 1.37 20.24
CA ILE A 131 -8.99 0.52 19.06
C ILE A 131 -7.58 0.55 18.47
N TYR A 132 -6.63 1.22 19.12
CA TYR A 132 -5.27 1.39 18.61
C TYR A 132 -4.60 0.05 18.22
N ASN A 133 -4.74 -0.98 19.06
CA ASN A 133 -4.20 -2.31 18.78
C ASN A 133 -4.81 -2.90 17.50
N GLY A 134 -6.12 -2.74 17.30
CA GLY A 134 -6.81 -3.18 16.07
C GLY A 134 -6.32 -2.42 14.84
N ILE A 135 -6.12 -1.10 14.94
CA ILE A 135 -5.54 -0.29 13.87
C ILE A 135 -4.12 -0.77 13.50
N ARG A 136 -3.32 -1.18 14.49
CA ARG A 136 -1.99 -1.75 14.24
C ARG A 136 -2.07 -3.09 13.50
N VAL A 137 -3.04 -3.95 13.82
CA VAL A 137 -3.30 -5.18 13.06
C VAL A 137 -3.70 -4.88 11.61
N PHE A 138 -4.50 -3.84 11.37
CA PHE A 138 -4.85 -3.41 10.00
C PHE A 138 -3.64 -2.91 9.21
N ILE A 139 -2.74 -2.16 9.85
CA ILE A 139 -1.49 -1.73 9.22
C ILE A 139 -0.63 -2.93 8.85
N ALA A 140 -0.49 -3.91 9.76
CA ALA A 140 0.20 -5.16 9.47
C ALA A 140 -0.46 -5.91 8.30
N GLY A 141 -1.80 -5.95 8.24
CA GLY A 141 -2.57 -6.50 7.11
C GLY A 141 -2.32 -5.78 5.79
N TYR A 142 -2.18 -4.45 5.82
CA TYR A 142 -1.79 -3.65 4.66
C TYR A 142 -0.39 -4.00 4.15
N VAL A 143 0.58 -4.11 5.05
CA VAL A 143 1.96 -4.50 4.71
C VAL A 143 1.99 -5.95 4.22
N TRP A 144 1.21 -6.85 4.82
CA TRP A 144 1.01 -8.22 4.35
C TRP A 144 0.50 -8.25 2.90
N MET A 145 -0.56 -7.49 2.60
CA MET A 145 -1.11 -7.39 1.24
C MET A 145 -0.12 -6.78 0.25
N THR A 146 0.78 -5.91 0.72
CA THR A 146 1.85 -5.36 -0.11
C THR A 146 2.85 -6.45 -0.50
N GLY A 147 3.25 -7.29 0.45
CA GLY A 147 4.06 -8.48 0.20
C GLY A 147 3.36 -9.44 -0.77
N PHE A 148 2.12 -9.81 -0.44
CA PHE A 148 1.31 -10.74 -1.22
C PHE A 148 1.04 -10.26 -2.65
N GLY A 149 0.50 -9.05 -2.80
CA GLY A 149 0.07 -8.51 -4.08
C GLY A 149 1.24 -8.22 -5.03
N ASN A 150 2.32 -7.60 -4.53
CA ASN A 150 3.50 -7.34 -5.36
C ASN A 150 4.21 -8.65 -5.72
N PHE A 151 4.33 -9.61 -4.80
CA PHE A 151 4.94 -10.90 -5.12
C PHE A 151 4.15 -11.63 -6.21
N SER A 152 2.83 -11.78 -6.03
CA SER A 152 1.95 -12.41 -7.02
C SER A 152 2.05 -11.72 -8.38
N TYR A 153 2.10 -10.39 -8.40
CA TYR A 153 2.27 -9.62 -9.63
C TYR A 153 3.59 -9.95 -10.34
N TYR A 154 4.74 -9.78 -9.67
CA TYR A 154 6.05 -9.98 -10.29
C TYR A 154 6.35 -11.45 -10.61
N TYR A 155 5.85 -12.38 -9.79
CA TYR A 155 6.03 -13.80 -9.99
C TYR A 155 5.23 -14.32 -11.19
N VAL A 156 3.97 -13.93 -11.32
CA VAL A 156 3.09 -14.38 -12.42
C VAL A 156 3.37 -13.61 -13.71
N ARG A 157 3.46 -12.28 -13.66
CA ARG A 157 3.61 -11.45 -14.86
C ARG A 157 5.05 -11.37 -15.36
N LYS A 158 6.04 -11.66 -14.51
CA LYS A 158 7.49 -11.56 -14.81
C LYS A 158 7.93 -10.21 -15.40
N ASP A 159 7.11 -9.18 -15.23
CA ASP A 159 7.37 -7.83 -15.72
C ASP A 159 8.08 -7.02 -14.64
N PHE A 160 9.39 -6.81 -14.85
CA PHE A 160 10.24 -6.02 -13.97
C PHE A 160 10.56 -4.63 -14.55
N SER A 161 9.69 -4.09 -15.42
CA SER A 161 9.86 -2.78 -16.03
C SER A 161 9.95 -1.66 -14.98
N ILE A 162 11.02 -0.87 -15.06
CA ILE A 162 11.24 0.30 -14.19
C ILE A 162 10.17 1.37 -14.44
N ALA A 163 9.70 1.53 -15.69
CA ALA A 163 8.67 2.50 -16.01
C ALA A 163 7.35 2.19 -15.28
N ARG A 164 6.94 0.91 -15.28
CA ARG A 164 5.76 0.47 -14.56
C ARG A 164 5.93 0.62 -13.04
N PHE A 165 7.09 0.24 -12.53
CA PHE A 165 7.42 0.41 -11.12
C PHE A 165 7.31 1.89 -10.70
N ALA A 166 7.89 2.80 -11.47
CA ALA A 166 7.83 4.24 -11.22
C ALA A 166 6.39 4.78 -11.27
N GLN A 167 5.56 4.33 -12.22
CA GLN A 167 4.14 4.70 -12.27
C GLN A 167 3.38 4.25 -11.02
N MET A 168 3.65 3.04 -10.52
CA MET A 168 3.05 2.53 -9.29
C MET A 168 3.49 3.33 -8.07
N MET A 169 4.79 3.65 -7.95
CA MET A 169 5.32 4.47 -6.86
C MET A 169 4.77 5.90 -6.90
N TRP A 170 4.68 6.49 -8.09
CA TRP A 170 4.07 7.81 -8.27
C TRP A 170 2.62 7.82 -7.81
N ARG A 171 1.81 6.87 -8.30
CA ARG A 171 0.39 6.77 -7.94
C ARG A 171 0.18 6.63 -6.43
N LEU A 172 1.01 5.82 -5.77
CA LEU A 172 0.90 5.57 -4.33
C LEU A 172 1.20 6.82 -3.50
N ASN A 173 2.24 7.56 -3.88
CA ASN A 173 2.76 8.67 -3.08
C ASN A 173 2.25 10.05 -3.52
N PHE A 174 1.54 10.13 -4.66
CA PHE A 174 1.12 11.37 -5.30
C PHE A 174 0.49 12.37 -4.32
N LEU A 175 -0.65 12.02 -3.71
CA LEU A 175 -1.37 12.94 -2.82
C LEU A 175 -0.54 13.27 -1.57
N ALA A 176 0.06 12.26 -0.94
CA ALA A 176 0.83 12.44 0.29
C ALA A 176 2.01 13.40 0.09
N ALA A 177 2.74 13.28 -1.04
CA ALA A 177 3.85 14.16 -1.36
C ALA A 177 3.40 15.63 -1.49
N PHE A 178 2.34 15.90 -2.25
CA PHE A 178 1.84 17.27 -2.41
C PHE A 178 1.30 17.86 -1.11
N VAL A 179 0.59 17.06 -0.28
CA VAL A 179 0.08 17.53 1.01
C VAL A 179 1.24 17.83 1.98
N CYS A 180 2.30 17.01 2.01
CA CYS A 180 3.49 17.31 2.82
C CYS A 180 4.17 18.61 2.39
N ILE A 181 4.28 18.85 1.08
CA ILE A 181 4.87 20.08 0.54
C ILE A 181 4.02 21.30 0.90
N VAL A 182 2.71 21.24 0.62
CA VAL A 182 1.79 22.37 0.82
C VAL A 182 1.65 22.71 2.29
N LEU A 183 1.54 21.69 3.15
CA LEU A 183 1.40 21.89 4.59
C LEU A 183 2.75 22.03 5.29
N ASN A 184 3.90 21.90 4.63
CA ASN A 184 5.22 21.87 5.27
C ASN A 184 5.30 20.86 6.44
N ASN A 185 4.76 19.65 6.23
CA ASN A 185 4.79 18.55 7.20
C ASN A 185 5.81 17.50 6.79
N ASP A 186 6.41 16.82 7.76
CA ASP A 186 7.31 15.70 7.48
C ASP A 186 6.57 14.51 6.85
N TYR A 187 7.26 13.80 5.95
CA TYR A 187 6.67 12.68 5.23
C TYR A 187 6.26 11.52 6.16
N MET A 188 6.96 11.36 7.29
CA MET A 188 6.60 10.42 8.36
C MET A 188 5.23 10.69 8.99
N PHE A 189 4.66 11.89 8.87
CA PHE A 189 3.29 12.14 9.31
C PHE A 189 2.29 11.24 8.57
N TYR A 190 2.56 10.94 7.30
CA TYR A 190 1.79 10.02 6.45
C TYR A 190 2.49 8.67 6.28
N TYR A 191 3.08 8.12 7.34
CA TYR A 191 4.01 6.97 7.31
C TYR A 191 3.51 5.70 6.57
N ILE A 192 2.20 5.53 6.41
CA ILE A 192 1.63 4.41 5.65
C ILE A 192 2.17 4.40 4.20
N CYS A 193 2.25 5.55 3.54
CA CYS A 193 2.77 5.66 2.17
C CYS A 193 4.26 5.28 2.04
N PRO A 194 5.21 5.82 2.83
CA PRO A 194 6.60 5.39 2.82
C PRO A 194 6.76 3.93 3.22
N MET A 195 5.97 3.40 4.17
CA MET A 195 5.98 1.97 4.49
C MET A 195 5.67 1.11 3.28
N HIS A 196 4.57 1.40 2.57
CA HIS A 196 4.18 0.67 1.37
C HIS A 196 5.25 0.78 0.28
N THR A 197 5.83 1.96 0.10
CA THR A 197 6.93 2.19 -0.85
C THR A 197 8.15 1.33 -0.49
N PHE A 198 8.55 1.35 0.78
CA PHE A 198 9.69 0.60 1.28
C PHE A 198 9.50 -0.92 1.09
N PHE A 199 8.40 -1.49 1.57
CA PHE A 199 8.16 -2.92 1.42
C PHE A 199 7.94 -3.33 -0.05
N THR A 200 7.38 -2.46 -0.89
CA THR A 200 7.31 -2.71 -2.34
C THR A 200 8.69 -2.76 -2.98
N LEU A 201 9.61 -1.86 -2.59
CA LEU A 201 11.01 -1.89 -3.03
C LEU A 201 11.72 -3.18 -2.58
N MET A 202 11.50 -3.62 -1.35
CA MET A 202 12.08 -4.86 -0.83
C MET A 202 11.61 -6.09 -1.61
N VAL A 203 10.30 -6.22 -1.87
CA VAL A 203 9.75 -7.31 -2.69
C VAL A 203 10.28 -7.25 -4.12
N TYR A 204 10.30 -6.06 -4.73
CA TYR A 204 10.83 -5.85 -6.07
C TYR A 204 12.31 -6.27 -6.15
N GLY A 205 13.13 -5.82 -5.20
CA GLY A 205 14.55 -6.17 -5.11
C GLY A 205 14.76 -7.69 -4.96
N ALA A 206 14.06 -8.33 -4.03
CA ALA A 206 14.15 -9.77 -3.77
C ALA A 206 13.82 -10.62 -5.01
N LEU A 207 12.79 -10.22 -5.78
CA LEU A 207 12.38 -10.93 -6.99
C LEU A 207 13.19 -10.56 -8.23
N ARG A 208 13.71 -9.33 -8.31
CA ARG A 208 14.51 -8.84 -9.43
C ARG A 208 15.90 -9.45 -9.47
N ILE A 209 16.56 -9.59 -8.32
CA ILE A 209 17.87 -10.24 -8.20
C ILE A 209 17.71 -11.70 -8.64
N LEU A 210 18.53 -12.19 -9.58
CA LEU A 210 18.44 -13.58 -10.08
C LEU A 210 17.05 -13.99 -10.59
N ASN A 211 16.32 -13.07 -11.25
CA ASN A 211 14.95 -13.32 -11.71
C ASN A 211 14.79 -14.58 -12.60
N LYS A 212 15.82 -14.97 -13.35
CA LYS A 212 15.84 -16.17 -14.21
C LYS A 212 15.63 -17.47 -13.44
N TYR A 213 16.02 -17.51 -12.16
CA TYR A 213 15.96 -18.71 -11.32
C TYR A 213 14.74 -18.71 -10.37
N ASN A 214 13.81 -17.76 -10.52
CA ASN A 214 12.61 -17.69 -9.68
C ASN A 214 11.68 -18.90 -9.84
N GLU A 215 11.84 -19.69 -10.90
CA GLU A 215 11.07 -20.92 -11.11
C GLU A 215 11.54 -22.08 -10.22
N ILE A 216 12.77 -22.01 -9.71
CA ILE A 216 13.34 -23.04 -8.84
C ILE A 216 12.90 -22.77 -7.41
N GLY A 217 12.12 -23.68 -6.83
CA GLY A 217 11.57 -23.54 -5.48
C GLY A 217 12.64 -23.31 -4.41
N SER A 218 13.79 -23.98 -4.50
CA SER A 218 14.91 -23.80 -3.56
C SER A 218 15.49 -22.39 -3.60
N VAL A 219 15.51 -21.74 -4.78
CA VAL A 219 16.02 -20.37 -4.92
C VAL A 219 15.05 -19.38 -4.29
N ILE A 220 13.74 -19.58 -4.46
CA ILE A 220 12.72 -18.75 -3.79
C ILE A 220 12.80 -18.94 -2.27
N ALA A 221 12.93 -20.17 -1.77
CA ALA A 221 13.09 -20.43 -0.34
C ALA A 221 14.35 -19.74 0.22
N LEU A 222 15.47 -19.83 -0.48
CA LEU A 222 16.71 -19.14 -0.12
C LEU A 222 16.53 -17.61 -0.11
N LYS A 223 15.79 -17.06 -1.06
CA LYS A 223 15.47 -15.61 -1.09
C LYS A 223 14.61 -15.19 0.09
N MET A 224 13.59 -15.96 0.47
CA MET A 224 12.80 -15.68 1.67
C MET A 224 13.67 -15.71 2.93
N ALA A 225 14.51 -16.74 3.09
CA ALA A 225 15.45 -16.85 4.20
C ALA A 225 16.44 -15.67 4.23
N SER A 226 16.93 -15.25 3.05
CA SER A 226 17.81 -14.09 2.91
C SER A 226 17.09 -12.79 3.32
N CYS A 227 15.80 -12.62 2.97
CA CYS A 227 15.00 -11.48 3.41
C CYS A 227 14.87 -11.45 4.94
N PHE A 228 14.61 -12.59 5.58
CA PHE A 228 14.59 -12.69 7.04
C PHE A 228 15.95 -12.32 7.65
N LEU A 229 17.04 -12.83 7.10
CA LEU A 229 18.39 -12.54 7.58
C LEU A 229 18.71 -11.05 7.47
N ILE A 230 18.38 -10.40 6.34
CA ILE A 230 18.59 -8.97 6.15
C ILE A 230 17.79 -8.16 7.18
N ILE A 231 16.53 -8.51 7.43
CA ILE A 231 15.72 -7.83 8.45
C ILE A 231 16.36 -7.97 9.84
N ILE A 232 16.82 -9.17 10.22
CA ILE A 232 17.49 -9.40 11.50
C ILE A 232 18.77 -8.57 11.59
N LEU A 233 19.60 -8.58 10.56
CA LEU A 233 20.85 -7.81 10.56
C LEU A 233 20.62 -6.30 10.63
N VAL A 234 19.60 -5.78 9.94
CA VAL A 234 19.35 -4.34 9.89
C VAL A 234 18.65 -3.82 11.15
N TRP A 235 17.70 -4.57 11.74
CA TRP A 235 16.91 -4.11 12.89
C TRP A 235 17.41 -4.60 14.25
N GLU A 236 18.03 -5.78 14.35
CA GLU A 236 18.48 -6.32 15.65
C GLU A 236 19.91 -5.90 16.01
N VAL A 237 20.76 -5.63 15.01
CA VAL A 237 22.15 -5.20 15.27
C VAL A 237 22.16 -3.69 15.54
N PRO A 238 22.61 -3.24 16.73
CA PRO A 238 22.63 -1.83 17.07
C PRO A 238 23.54 -1.05 16.11
N GLY A 239 23.08 0.12 15.65
CA GLY A 239 23.83 1.00 14.73
C GLY A 239 23.72 0.65 13.25
N VAL A 240 23.35 -0.58 12.86
CA VAL A 240 23.21 -0.96 11.45
C VAL A 240 22.03 -0.25 10.80
N PHE A 241 20.89 -0.16 11.49
CA PHE A 241 19.72 0.57 11.01
C PHE A 241 20.07 2.03 10.66
N GLU A 242 20.72 2.72 11.59
CA GLU A 242 21.10 4.13 11.43
C GLU A 242 22.11 4.30 10.29
N LEU A 243 23.09 3.40 10.17
CA LEU A 243 24.05 3.40 9.08
C LEU A 243 23.35 3.27 7.72
N VAL A 244 22.45 2.29 7.58
CA VAL A 244 21.72 2.03 6.33
C VAL A 244 20.78 3.18 5.96
N TRP A 245 20.11 3.79 6.94
CA TRP A 245 19.10 4.83 6.70
C TRP A 245 19.63 6.25 6.72
N SER A 246 20.84 6.50 7.24
CA SER A 246 21.48 7.82 7.24
C SER A 246 21.54 8.50 5.85
N PRO A 247 21.89 7.82 4.74
CA PRO A 247 21.87 8.47 3.42
C PRO A 247 20.46 8.75 2.90
N PHE A 248 19.43 8.11 3.47
CA PHE A 248 18.04 8.19 3.03
C PHE A 248 17.16 9.07 3.94
N MET A 249 17.75 9.77 4.92
CA MET A 249 16.98 10.65 5.81
C MET A 249 16.19 11.72 5.06
N PHE A 250 16.70 12.19 3.91
CA PHE A 250 16.01 13.14 3.04
C PHE A 250 14.68 12.61 2.46
N LEU A 251 14.49 11.28 2.40
CA LEU A 251 13.24 10.67 1.95
C LEU A 251 12.19 10.59 3.08
N LEU A 252 12.63 10.71 4.34
CA LEU A 252 11.77 10.57 5.52
C LEU A 252 11.25 11.92 6.01
N GLY A 253 12.00 13.00 5.81
CA GLY A 253 11.61 14.38 6.14
C GLY A 253 11.34 15.19 4.88
N CYS A 254 10.24 15.94 4.87
CA CYS A 254 9.98 16.95 3.84
C CYS A 254 10.50 18.34 4.26
N SER A 255 10.87 18.53 5.53
CA SER A 255 11.36 19.83 5.99
C SER A 255 12.80 20.09 5.54
N VAL A 256 13.04 21.32 5.07
CA VAL A 256 14.34 21.86 4.61
C VAL A 256 15.38 21.93 5.74
N THR A 257 14.97 21.66 6.98
CA THR A 257 15.79 21.63 8.20
C THR A 257 16.47 20.28 8.41
N PHE A 258 17.26 19.86 7.42
CA PHE A 258 17.97 18.57 7.38
C PHE A 258 19.06 18.34 8.46
N LEU A 259 19.29 19.31 9.35
CA LEU A 259 20.36 19.32 10.35
C LEU A 259 19.86 19.67 11.77
N GLY A 260 18.56 19.56 12.03
CA GLY A 260 17.96 19.81 13.34
C GLY A 260 17.57 18.54 14.12
N PRO A 261 17.22 18.66 15.42
CA PRO A 261 16.69 17.56 16.25
C PRO A 261 15.38 16.93 15.72
N GLU A 262 14.73 17.55 14.75
CA GLU A 262 13.55 17.04 14.05
C GLU A 262 13.87 15.86 13.11
N GLY A 263 15.04 15.87 12.45
CA GLY A 263 15.44 14.79 11.52
C GLY A 263 15.72 13.46 12.24
N THR A 264 16.29 13.53 13.45
CA THR A 264 16.51 12.36 14.32
C THR A 264 15.21 11.81 14.88
N ARG A 265 14.19 12.65 15.07
CA ARG A 265 12.85 12.21 15.47
C ARG A 265 12.18 11.38 14.38
N SER A 266 12.19 11.86 13.13
CA SER A 266 11.63 11.13 11.98
C SER A 266 12.31 9.76 11.78
N LEU A 267 13.64 9.68 11.94
CA LEU A 267 14.37 8.40 11.83
C LEU A 267 14.03 7.44 12.97
N LYS A 268 13.90 7.93 14.22
CA LYS A 268 13.50 7.12 15.37
C LYS A 268 12.08 6.59 15.22
N GLU A 269 11.15 7.45 14.78
CA GLU A 269 9.78 7.05 14.49
C GLU A 269 9.75 6.01 13.37
N TRP A 270 10.52 6.21 12.30
CA TRP A 270 10.68 5.25 11.22
C TRP A 270 11.20 3.89 11.71
N HIS A 271 12.22 3.87 12.57
CA HIS A 271 12.77 2.65 13.16
C HIS A 271 11.71 1.87 13.95
N VAL A 272 10.96 2.55 14.81
CA VAL A 272 9.89 1.92 15.62
C VAL A 272 8.78 1.39 14.72
N ARG A 273 8.30 2.21 13.78
CA ARG A 273 7.19 1.88 12.90
C ARG A 273 7.53 0.68 12.02
N THR A 274 8.66 0.74 11.31
CA THR A 274 9.11 -0.38 10.46
C THR A 274 9.50 -1.60 11.27
N GLY A 275 10.05 -1.40 12.46
CA GLY A 275 10.39 -2.48 13.38
C GLY A 275 9.18 -3.34 13.75
N LEU A 276 8.03 -2.73 13.99
CA LEU A 276 6.80 -3.47 14.35
C LEU A 276 6.27 -4.36 13.21
N ASP A 277 6.42 -3.92 11.95
CA ASP A 277 5.87 -4.63 10.78
C ASP A 277 6.96 -5.33 9.93
N ARG A 278 8.18 -5.51 10.47
CA ARG A 278 9.37 -5.90 9.71
C ARG A 278 9.32 -7.27 9.03
N TYR A 279 8.51 -8.20 9.54
CA TYR A 279 8.41 -9.57 9.02
C TYR A 279 7.18 -9.82 8.15
N ILE A 280 6.13 -9.02 8.30
CA ILE A 280 4.80 -9.38 7.79
C ILE A 280 4.72 -9.38 6.26
N TRP A 281 5.50 -8.53 5.59
CA TRP A 281 5.62 -8.53 4.13
C TRP A 281 6.23 -9.84 3.60
N ILE A 282 7.19 -10.44 4.33
CA ILE A 282 7.80 -11.73 3.95
C ILE A 282 6.77 -12.85 4.09
N ILE A 283 5.97 -12.83 5.16
CA ILE A 283 4.85 -13.76 5.32
C ILE A 283 3.85 -13.60 4.16
N GLY A 284 3.56 -12.37 3.74
CA GLY A 284 2.76 -12.09 2.55
C GLY A 284 3.34 -12.72 1.28
N MET A 285 4.65 -12.64 1.08
CA MET A 285 5.33 -13.29 -0.06
C MET A 285 5.23 -14.82 0.00
N ILE A 286 5.40 -15.43 1.17
CA ILE A 286 5.27 -16.88 1.36
C ILE A 286 3.84 -17.33 1.01
N TYR A 287 2.82 -16.61 1.51
CA TYR A 287 1.43 -16.89 1.18
C TYR A 287 1.15 -16.76 -0.32
N ALA A 288 1.73 -15.75 -0.98
CA ALA A 288 1.59 -15.59 -2.42
C ALA A 288 2.23 -16.75 -3.21
N TYR A 289 3.36 -17.28 -2.76
CA TYR A 289 3.99 -18.45 -3.39
C TYR A 289 3.12 -19.72 -3.27
N TYR A 290 2.49 -19.94 -2.12
CA TYR A 290 1.60 -21.10 -1.89
C TYR A 290 0.16 -20.88 -2.35
N HIS A 291 -0.21 -19.67 -2.79
CA HIS A 291 -1.57 -19.33 -3.20
C HIS A 291 -2.16 -20.30 -4.24
N PRO A 292 -1.46 -20.69 -5.33
CA PRO A 292 -1.98 -21.68 -6.28
C PRO A 292 -2.23 -23.07 -5.68
N THR A 293 -1.46 -23.45 -4.66
CA THR A 293 -1.61 -24.73 -3.96
C THR A 293 -2.84 -24.71 -3.07
N VAL A 294 -3.06 -23.61 -2.35
CA VAL A 294 -4.25 -23.40 -1.52
C VAL A 294 -5.51 -23.37 -2.38
N GLU A 295 -5.46 -22.69 -3.52
CA GLU A 295 -6.57 -22.65 -4.47
C GLU A 295 -6.95 -24.07 -4.96
N LYS A 296 -5.96 -24.90 -5.32
CA LYS A 296 -6.19 -26.31 -5.66
C LYS A 296 -6.77 -27.14 -4.50
N TRP A 297 -6.37 -26.87 -3.27
CA TRP A 297 -6.94 -27.55 -2.10
C TRP A 297 -8.39 -27.14 -1.84
N MET A 298 -8.70 -25.86 -2.04
CA MET A 298 -10.06 -25.34 -1.97
C MET A 298 -10.95 -25.96 -3.05
N GLU A 299 -10.46 -26.07 -4.29
CA GLU A 299 -11.17 -26.78 -5.36
C GLU A 299 -11.49 -28.24 -4.98
N LYS A 300 -10.50 -28.98 -4.49
CA LYS A 300 -10.71 -30.37 -4.01
C LYS A 300 -11.69 -30.46 -2.84
N LEU A 301 -11.73 -29.44 -1.98
CA LEU A 301 -12.67 -29.36 -0.87
C LEU A 301 -14.10 -29.09 -1.35
N GLU A 302 -14.27 -28.30 -2.42
CA GLU A 302 -15.58 -28.02 -3.02
C GLU A 302 -16.14 -29.22 -3.77
N GLU A 303 -15.26 -30.02 -4.38
CA GLU A 303 -15.59 -31.28 -5.07
C GLU A 303 -15.83 -32.45 -4.08
N ALA A 304 -15.52 -32.29 -2.79
CA ALA A 304 -15.69 -33.33 -1.78
C ALA A 304 -17.17 -33.50 -1.32
N GLU A 305 -17.47 -34.65 -0.71
CA GLU A 305 -18.79 -34.93 -0.15
C GLU A 305 -19.28 -33.84 0.81
N PHE A 306 -20.59 -33.56 0.76
CA PHE A 306 -21.24 -32.49 1.53
C PHE A 306 -20.90 -32.52 3.03
N LYS A 307 -20.91 -33.70 3.66
CA LYS A 307 -20.58 -33.87 5.08
C LYS A 307 -19.13 -33.48 5.39
N ARG A 308 -18.18 -33.93 4.55
CA ARG A 308 -16.75 -33.62 4.71
C ARG A 308 -16.47 -32.14 4.45
N ARG A 309 -17.10 -31.55 3.43
CA ARG A 309 -17.01 -30.12 3.12
C ARG A 309 -17.46 -29.25 4.29
N ILE A 310 -18.63 -29.54 4.87
CA ILE A 310 -19.16 -28.77 6.01
C ILE A 310 -18.29 -28.96 7.25
N SER A 311 -17.87 -30.19 7.56
CA SER A 311 -17.02 -30.47 8.73
C SER A 311 -15.71 -29.68 8.68
N ILE A 312 -15.04 -29.66 7.53
CA ILE A 312 -13.78 -28.91 7.34
C ILE A 312 -14.03 -27.40 7.42
N LYS A 313 -15.10 -26.87 6.79
CA LYS A 313 -15.43 -25.44 6.86
C LYS A 313 -15.76 -25.00 8.29
N LEU A 314 -16.52 -25.80 9.04
CA LEU A 314 -16.83 -25.55 10.44
C LEU A 314 -15.58 -25.60 11.32
N ALA A 315 -14.70 -26.58 11.12
CA ALA A 315 -13.44 -26.68 11.84
C ALA A 315 -12.52 -25.48 11.55
N ALA A 316 -12.44 -25.04 10.30
CA ALA A 316 -11.67 -23.84 9.94
C ALA A 316 -12.26 -22.57 10.59
N ALA A 317 -13.59 -22.44 10.60
CA ALA A 317 -14.28 -21.32 11.24
C ALA A 317 -14.07 -21.33 12.76
N SER A 318 -14.16 -22.49 13.41
CA SER A 318 -13.96 -22.61 14.86
C SER A 318 -12.53 -22.28 15.26
N VAL A 319 -11.53 -22.82 14.55
CA VAL A 319 -10.12 -22.50 14.80
C VAL A 319 -9.87 -21.00 14.61
N SER A 320 -10.43 -20.39 13.56
CA SER A 320 -10.27 -18.96 13.31
C SER A 320 -10.88 -18.11 14.43
N LEU A 321 -12.06 -18.49 14.93
CA LEU A 321 -12.70 -17.84 16.08
C LEU A 321 -11.88 -18.00 17.36
N THR A 322 -11.33 -19.20 17.62
CA THR A 322 -10.50 -19.44 18.82
C THR A 322 -9.18 -18.69 18.79
N VAL A 323 -8.60 -18.45 17.61
CA VAL A 323 -7.38 -17.64 17.47
C VAL A 323 -7.66 -16.14 17.60
N MET A 324 -8.89 -15.69 17.31
CA MET A 324 -9.30 -14.29 17.44
C MET A 324 -9.79 -13.90 18.84
N CYS A 325 -10.31 -14.86 19.62
CA CYS A 325 -10.65 -14.71 21.03
C CYS A 325 -9.40 -14.79 21.91
#